data_AF-A0A7S1I6M3-F1
#
_entry.id   AF-A0A7S1I6M3-F1
#
_cell.length_a   1.000
_cell.length_b   1.000
_cell.length_c   1.000
_cell.angle_alpha   90.00
_cell.angle_beta   90.00
_cell.angle_gamma   90.00
#
_symmetry.space_group_name_H-M   'P 1'
#
loop_
_entity.id
_entity.type
_entity.pdbx_description
1 polymer ?
#
loop_
_entity_poly.entity_id
_entity_poly.type
_entity_poly.pdbx_seq_one_letter_code
_entity_poly.pdbx_strand_id
1 'polypeptide(L)'
;WIENMNTVLDDNKKLCLLNGDMILMASTMNMLFEVADLAVASPATVSRCGMVYMEPDTLGWQCMVESWMATLPAQVKEHPVAPGILQGLVDAMVPPSLELVTRQCRHVISNVNRNTLVLGMLRLLGGFLQALPDEDEDSVKDPEAQRQLQLRIEGYFLISLAWAIGGTVDAEGRQKLDAWLRYELSHDKSSADKKAAGGANTAPKMTKRPKLLVALPEQGTLYDNAFSAAELKFVGWLSLVEETAPEDDMQFHEIIVPTVDTIRYSFLLTHCINYQLPLLLIGPTGTGKSILVRDTLTRQLDGDRYLTVFLQFSPQTTANQTQETIDMRLEKRRKGVYG
;
A
#
# COMPACT_ATOMS: atom_id res chain seq x y z
N TRP A 1 20.94 -25.41 -0.75
CA TRP A 1 20.55 -25.90 -2.10
C TRP A 1 21.57 -25.54 -3.18
N ILE A 2 22.21 -24.36 -3.12
CA ILE A 2 23.16 -23.92 -4.16
C ILE A 2 24.41 -24.80 -4.30
N GLU A 3 24.87 -25.45 -3.22
CA GLU A 3 26.06 -26.29 -3.25
C GLU A 3 25.94 -27.48 -4.21
N ASN A 4 24.75 -28.08 -4.29
CA ASN A 4 24.47 -29.17 -5.24
C ASN A 4 24.42 -28.68 -6.70
N MET A 5 24.35 -27.38 -6.92
CA MET A 5 24.36 -26.75 -8.24
C MET A 5 25.76 -26.27 -8.65
N ASN A 6 26.78 -26.42 -7.79
CA ASN A 6 28.12 -25.91 -8.10
C ASN A 6 28.73 -26.52 -9.37
N THR A 7 28.39 -27.76 -9.72
CA THR A 7 28.89 -28.43 -10.93
C THR A 7 28.22 -27.93 -12.21
N VAL A 8 26.99 -27.42 -12.10
CA VAL A 8 26.25 -26.87 -13.24
C VAL A 8 26.57 -25.39 -13.47
N LEU A 9 26.92 -24.68 -12.39
CA LEU A 9 27.33 -23.26 -12.43
C LEU A 9 28.80 -23.08 -12.83
N ASP A 10 29.59 -24.14 -12.86
CA ASP A 10 30.99 -24.14 -13.30
C ASP A 10 31.10 -24.40 -14.81
N ASP A 11 32.29 -24.31 -15.38
CA ASP A 11 32.58 -24.51 -16.81
C ASP A 11 32.12 -25.88 -17.32
N ASN A 12 31.99 -26.84 -16.41
CA ASN A 12 31.52 -28.20 -16.70
C ASN A 12 30.08 -28.25 -17.20
N LYS A 13 29.21 -27.30 -16.82
CA LYS A 13 27.79 -27.23 -17.25
C LYS A 13 27.04 -28.56 -17.10
N LYS A 14 27.31 -29.30 -16.02
CA LYS A 14 26.71 -30.61 -15.72
C LYS A 14 25.94 -30.58 -14.41
N LEU A 15 24.66 -30.90 -14.47
CA LEU A 15 23.85 -31.14 -13.29
C LEU A 15 23.96 -32.61 -12.88
N CYS A 16 24.53 -32.86 -11.71
CA CYS A 16 24.61 -34.19 -11.13
C CYS A 16 23.44 -34.40 -10.18
N LEU A 17 22.59 -35.38 -10.48
CA LEU A 17 21.46 -35.74 -9.63
C LEU A 17 21.89 -36.74 -8.55
N LEU A 18 21.11 -36.83 -7.47
CA LEU A 18 21.41 -37.74 -6.33
C LEU A 18 21.44 -39.22 -6.73
N ASN A 19 20.75 -39.59 -7.81
CA ASN A 19 20.74 -40.94 -8.35
C ASN A 19 21.96 -41.25 -9.24
N GLY A 20 22.88 -40.29 -9.42
CA GLY A 20 24.08 -40.44 -10.24
C GLY A 20 23.91 -40.01 -11.71
N ASP A 21 22.70 -39.64 -12.13
CA ASP A 21 22.47 -39.16 -13.49
C ASP A 21 23.16 -37.80 -13.71
N MET A 22 23.80 -37.68 -14.86
CA MET A 22 24.45 -36.44 -15.31
C MET A 22 23.69 -35.84 -16.47
N ILE A 23 23.15 -34.64 -16.26
CA ILE A 23 22.44 -33.89 -17.29
C ILE A 23 23.36 -32.76 -17.76
N LEU A 24 23.69 -32.77 -19.06
CA LEU A 24 24.45 -31.68 -19.68
C LEU A 24 23.51 -30.52 -20.00
N MET A 25 23.87 -29.32 -19.59
CA MET A 25 23.15 -28.11 -19.94
C MET A 25 23.45 -27.70 -21.38
N ALA A 26 22.39 -27.45 -22.16
CA ALA A 26 22.53 -26.92 -23.52
C ALA A 26 23.12 -25.49 -23.50
N SER A 27 23.86 -25.12 -24.55
CA SER A 27 24.44 -23.77 -24.69
C SER A 27 23.41 -22.65 -24.81
N THR A 28 22.16 -22.99 -25.13
CA THR A 28 21.03 -22.07 -25.22
C THR A 28 20.31 -21.82 -23.89
N MET A 29 20.66 -22.56 -22.83
CA MET A 29 19.99 -22.45 -21.53
C MET A 29 20.74 -21.49 -20.61
N ASN A 30 19.99 -20.54 -20.05
CA ASN A 30 20.49 -19.58 -19.05
C ASN A 30 19.83 -19.86 -17.70
N MET A 31 20.61 -19.77 -16.63
CA MET A 31 20.10 -19.77 -15.26
C MET A 31 20.19 -18.36 -14.71
N LEU A 32 19.05 -17.82 -14.27
CA LEU A 32 18.97 -16.53 -13.60
C LEU A 32 18.46 -16.74 -12.17
N PHE A 33 19.09 -16.06 -11.22
CA PHE A 33 18.67 -16.08 -9.83
C PHE A 33 18.35 -14.65 -9.41
N GLU A 34 17.13 -14.44 -8.91
CA GLU A 34 16.74 -13.20 -8.26
C GLU A 34 16.82 -13.43 -6.74
N VAL A 35 17.78 -12.76 -6.10
CA VAL A 35 18.06 -12.91 -4.66
C VAL A 35 18.15 -11.53 -4.02
N ALA A 36 17.65 -11.41 -2.80
CA ALA A 36 17.68 -10.15 -2.06
C ALA A 36 19.08 -9.82 -1.53
N ASP A 37 19.82 -10.82 -1.06
CA ASP A 37 21.20 -10.70 -0.59
C ASP A 37 22.00 -11.99 -0.83
N LEU A 38 23.31 -11.89 -0.66
CA LEU A 38 24.27 -13.00 -0.75
C LEU A 38 24.96 -13.26 0.59
N ALA A 39 24.36 -12.85 1.71
CA ALA A 39 25.02 -12.85 3.03
C ALA A 39 25.44 -14.26 3.51
N VAL A 40 24.79 -15.30 2.97
CA VAL A 40 25.02 -16.71 3.32
C VAL A 40 25.67 -17.48 2.16
N ALA A 41 26.12 -16.79 1.10
CA ALA A 41 26.80 -17.41 -0.02
C ALA A 41 28.33 -17.39 0.16
N SER A 42 29.00 -18.49 -0.16
CA SER A 42 30.46 -18.52 -0.15
C SER A 42 31.05 -17.77 -1.35
N PRO A 43 32.17 -17.05 -1.20
CA PRO A 43 32.81 -16.34 -2.31
C PRO A 43 33.12 -17.23 -3.53
N ALA A 44 33.44 -18.50 -3.29
CA ALA A 44 33.71 -19.49 -4.33
C ALA A 44 32.47 -19.87 -5.16
N THR A 45 31.26 -19.72 -4.59
CA THR A 45 30.00 -19.91 -5.33
C THR A 45 29.70 -18.68 -6.16
N VAL A 46 29.89 -17.49 -5.56
CA VAL A 46 29.64 -16.19 -6.22
C VAL A 46 30.58 -15.98 -7.41
N SER A 47 31.84 -16.41 -7.33
CA SER A 47 32.83 -16.24 -8.41
C SER A 47 32.49 -16.98 -9.72
N ARG A 48 31.58 -17.95 -9.67
CA ARG A 48 31.15 -18.74 -10.84
C ARG A 48 29.98 -18.11 -11.59
N CYS A 49 29.34 -17.11 -10.99
CA CYS A 49 28.12 -16.51 -11.50
C CYS A 49 28.40 -15.06 -11.95
N GLY A 50 27.76 -14.64 -13.05
CA GLY A 50 27.72 -13.23 -13.43
C GLY A 50 26.86 -12.45 -12.45
N MET A 51 27.43 -11.43 -11.80
CA MET A 51 26.70 -10.59 -10.85
C MET A 51 26.18 -9.34 -11.54
N VAL A 52 24.86 -9.15 -11.51
CA VAL A 52 24.21 -7.90 -11.90
C VAL A 52 23.65 -7.27 -10.63
N TYR A 53 24.32 -6.25 -10.13
CA TYR A 53 23.86 -5.51 -8.96
C TYR A 53 22.81 -4.49 -9.40
N MET A 54 21.64 -4.54 -8.77
CA MET A 54 20.59 -3.54 -8.93
C MET A 54 20.41 -2.82 -7.60
N GLU A 55 20.76 -1.55 -7.56
CA GLU A 55 20.44 -0.71 -6.41
C GLU A 55 18.97 -0.24 -6.53
N PRO A 56 18.12 -0.49 -5.52
CA PRO A 56 16.70 -0.16 -5.61
C PRO A 56 16.42 1.33 -5.83
N ASP A 57 17.31 2.19 -5.35
CA ASP A 57 17.18 3.65 -5.46
C ASP A 57 17.50 4.16 -6.87
N THR A 58 18.18 3.37 -7.73
CA THR A 58 18.55 3.80 -9.08
C THR A 58 17.38 3.82 -10.05
N LEU A 59 16.37 2.95 -9.88
CA LEU A 59 15.15 2.95 -10.70
C LEU A 59 14.30 4.20 -10.43
N GLY A 60 14.28 4.65 -9.17
CA GLY A 60 13.44 5.76 -8.71
C GLY A 60 11.95 5.41 -8.66
N TRP A 61 11.22 6.16 -7.84
CA TRP A 61 9.78 6.00 -7.70
C TRP A 61 9.01 6.60 -8.90
N GLN A 62 9.65 7.47 -9.68
CA GLN A 62 9.08 8.14 -10.84
C GLN A 62 8.64 7.14 -11.91
N CYS A 63 9.47 6.13 -12.20
CA CYS A 63 9.12 5.07 -13.15
C CYS A 63 7.87 4.28 -12.72
N MET A 64 7.65 4.12 -11.41
CA MET A 64 6.44 3.49 -10.89
C MET A 64 5.20 4.34 -11.13
N VAL A 65 5.31 5.67 -10.95
CA VAL A 65 4.23 6.62 -11.25
C VAL A 65 3.93 6.61 -12.75
N GLU A 66 4.94 6.74 -13.61
CA GLU A 66 4.78 6.74 -15.06
C GLU A 66 4.10 5.46 -15.56
N SER A 67 4.57 4.30 -15.08
CA SER A 67 3.96 3.01 -15.39
C SER A 67 2.51 2.91 -14.89
N TRP A 68 2.23 3.39 -13.68
CA TRP A 68 0.88 3.35 -13.11
C TRP A 68 -0.10 4.28 -13.82
N MET A 69 0.34 5.49 -14.21
CA MET A 69 -0.45 6.44 -14.99
C MET A 69 -0.91 5.82 -16.32
N ALA A 70 -0.09 4.95 -16.92
CA ALA A 70 -0.46 4.21 -18.13
C ALA A 70 -1.54 3.13 -17.90
N THR A 71 -1.68 2.64 -16.66
CA THR A 71 -2.64 1.60 -16.24
C THR A 71 -3.92 2.15 -15.61
N LEU A 72 -4.11 3.47 -15.60
CA LEU A 72 -5.31 4.09 -15.07
C LEU A 72 -6.59 3.59 -15.77
N PRO A 73 -7.72 3.47 -15.05
CA PRO A 73 -9.03 3.18 -15.66
C PRO A 73 -9.37 4.18 -16.76
N ALA A 74 -10.10 3.74 -17.79
CA ALA A 74 -10.44 4.56 -18.96
C ALA A 74 -11.14 5.87 -18.55
N GLN A 75 -12.04 5.78 -17.56
CA GLN A 75 -12.78 6.90 -16.97
C GLN A 75 -11.87 8.04 -16.49
N VAL A 76 -10.67 7.71 -15.99
CA VAL A 76 -9.71 8.70 -15.50
C VAL A 76 -8.70 9.03 -16.58
N LYS A 77 -8.22 8.04 -17.32
CA LYS A 77 -7.15 8.18 -18.31
C LYS A 77 -7.56 9.02 -19.52
N GLU A 78 -8.79 8.86 -19.98
CA GLU A 78 -9.33 9.55 -21.16
C GLU A 78 -10.01 10.88 -20.79
N HIS A 79 -10.25 11.12 -19.51
CA HIS A 79 -10.87 12.36 -19.05
C HIS A 79 -9.97 13.57 -19.35
N PRO A 80 -10.49 14.69 -19.89
CA PRO A 80 -9.68 15.82 -20.36
C PRO A 80 -8.77 16.46 -19.30
N VAL A 81 -9.18 16.39 -18.04
CA VAL A 81 -8.56 17.14 -16.93
C VAL A 81 -7.93 16.23 -15.87
N ALA A 82 -8.42 14.99 -15.71
CA ALA A 82 -8.10 14.16 -14.55
C ALA A 82 -6.62 13.70 -14.50
N PRO A 83 -6.00 13.26 -15.61
CA PRO A 83 -4.58 12.88 -15.61
C PRO A 83 -3.67 14.06 -15.27
N GLY A 84 -4.01 15.26 -15.73
CA GLY A 84 -3.25 16.48 -15.45
C GLY A 84 -3.32 16.89 -13.98
N ILE A 85 -4.50 16.75 -13.36
CA ILE A 85 -4.67 16.96 -11.91
C ILE A 85 -3.83 15.95 -11.13
N LEU A 86 -3.94 14.65 -11.44
CA LEU A 86 -3.19 13.59 -10.78
C LEU A 86 -1.68 13.81 -10.89
N GLN A 87 -1.15 14.08 -12.08
CA GLN A 87 0.26 14.34 -12.28
C GLN A 87 0.71 15.58 -11.48
N GLY A 88 -0.09 16.65 -11.50
CA GLY A 88 0.20 17.87 -10.74
C GLY A 88 0.25 17.64 -9.22
N LEU A 89 -0.64 16.78 -8.69
CA LEU A 89 -0.62 16.39 -7.28
C LEU A 89 0.60 15.55 -6.93
N VAL A 90 0.96 14.57 -7.79
CA VAL A 90 2.15 13.73 -7.60
C VAL A 90 3.42 14.59 -7.58
N ASP A 91 3.63 15.41 -8.60
CA ASP A 91 4.82 16.24 -8.74
C ASP A 91 4.99 17.23 -7.57
N ALA A 92 3.87 17.75 -7.07
CA ALA A 92 3.86 18.74 -6.00
C ALA A 92 4.05 18.13 -4.61
N MET A 93 3.38 17.00 -4.32
CA MET A 93 3.20 16.50 -2.95
C MET A 93 4.07 15.28 -2.65
N VAL A 94 4.30 14.37 -3.60
CA VAL A 94 5.00 13.10 -3.34
C VAL A 94 6.48 13.32 -3.01
N PRO A 95 7.29 14.04 -3.81
CA PRO A 95 8.70 14.24 -3.49
C PRO A 95 8.95 14.85 -2.10
N PRO A 96 8.30 15.97 -1.71
CA PRO A 96 8.55 16.55 -0.40
C PRO A 96 7.96 15.71 0.75
N SER A 97 6.85 15.00 0.55
CA SER A 97 6.30 14.08 1.56
C SER A 97 7.27 12.93 1.85
N LEU A 98 7.86 12.35 0.80
CA LEU A 98 8.88 11.30 0.93
C LEU A 98 10.12 11.82 1.66
N GLU A 99 10.58 13.03 1.34
CA GLU A 99 11.73 13.62 2.00
C GLU A 99 11.47 13.84 3.50
N LEU A 100 10.29 14.37 3.85
CA LEU A 100 9.89 14.61 5.23
C LEU A 100 9.85 13.30 6.02
N VAL A 101 9.16 12.30 5.48
CA VAL A 101 8.99 11.01 6.15
C VAL A 101 10.31 10.26 6.30
N THR A 102 11.15 10.28 5.27
CA THR A 102 12.46 9.60 5.32
C THR A 102 13.44 10.28 6.29
N ARG A 103 13.43 11.62 6.38
CA ARG A 103 14.44 12.38 7.14
C ARG A 103 14.02 12.72 8.56
N GLN A 104 12.73 12.93 8.81
CA GLN A 104 12.24 13.55 10.06
C GLN A 104 11.25 12.68 10.83
N CYS A 105 10.79 11.58 10.25
CA CYS A 105 9.85 10.66 10.89
C CYS A 105 10.51 9.31 11.18
N ARG A 106 10.00 8.63 12.20
CA ARG A 106 10.45 7.27 12.55
C ARG A 106 9.49 6.26 11.95
N HIS A 107 10.01 5.36 11.11
CA HIS A 107 9.24 4.23 10.61
C HIS A 107 9.11 3.14 11.67
N VAL A 108 7.93 2.54 11.74
CA VAL A 108 7.64 1.39 12.64
C VAL A 108 8.25 0.10 12.07
N ILE A 109 8.43 0.03 10.75
CA ILE A 109 9.08 -1.08 10.04
C ILE A 109 10.50 -0.64 9.66
N SER A 110 11.47 -1.56 9.72
CA SER A 110 12.83 -1.32 9.24
C SER A 110 12.90 -1.36 7.71
N ASN A 111 13.90 -0.67 7.14
CA ASN A 111 14.25 -0.74 5.71
C ASN A 111 13.10 -0.39 4.74
N VAL A 112 12.26 0.57 5.12
CA VAL A 112 11.19 1.06 4.24
C VAL A 112 11.80 1.79 3.04
N ASN A 113 11.61 1.22 1.85
CA ASN A 113 12.04 1.83 0.60
C ASN A 113 11.03 2.89 0.14
N ARG A 114 11.51 4.03 -0.39
CA ARG A 114 10.70 5.09 -1.01
C ARG A 114 9.78 4.55 -2.10
N ASN A 115 10.28 3.63 -2.92
CA ASN A 115 9.52 2.97 -3.97
C ASN A 115 8.33 2.19 -3.41
N THR A 116 8.51 1.48 -2.29
CA THR A 116 7.42 0.75 -1.62
C THR A 116 6.35 1.69 -1.09
N LEU A 117 6.74 2.85 -0.54
CA LEU A 117 5.79 3.87 -0.07
C LEU A 117 4.95 4.43 -1.22
N VAL A 118 5.60 4.81 -2.31
CA VAL A 118 4.90 5.33 -3.50
C VAL A 118 4.02 4.26 -4.12
N LEU A 119 4.52 3.03 -4.28
CA LEU A 119 3.73 1.93 -4.82
C LEU A 119 2.50 1.63 -3.95
N GLY A 120 2.63 1.66 -2.63
CA GLY A 120 1.51 1.54 -1.71
C GLY A 120 0.48 2.65 -1.90
N MET A 121 0.95 3.89 -2.09
CA MET A 121 0.08 5.05 -2.34
C MET A 121 -0.68 4.91 -3.66
N LEU A 122 0.03 4.56 -4.73
CA LEU A 122 -0.55 4.39 -6.07
C LEU A 122 -1.56 3.24 -6.11
N ARG A 123 -1.28 2.14 -5.41
CA ARG A 123 -2.22 1.02 -5.27
C ARG A 123 -3.49 1.44 -4.53
N LEU A 124 -3.34 2.09 -3.37
CA LEU A 124 -4.46 2.55 -2.56
C LEU A 124 -5.33 3.56 -3.33
N LEU A 125 -4.69 4.53 -3.98
CA LEU A 125 -5.33 5.51 -4.85
C LEU A 125 -6.01 4.84 -6.05
N GLY A 126 -5.36 3.88 -6.69
CA GLY A 126 -5.91 3.12 -7.81
C GLY A 126 -7.22 2.44 -7.46
N GLY A 127 -7.32 1.85 -6.25
CA GLY A 127 -8.59 1.31 -5.75
C GLY A 127 -9.69 2.38 -5.65
N PHE A 128 -9.37 3.56 -5.09
CA PHE A 128 -10.36 4.65 -4.99
C PHE A 128 -10.78 5.21 -6.36
N LEU A 129 -9.85 5.28 -7.31
CA LEU A 129 -10.14 5.73 -8.67
C LEU A 129 -11.00 4.73 -9.44
N GLN A 130 -10.85 3.43 -9.19
CA GLN A 130 -11.75 2.40 -9.74
C GLN A 130 -13.16 2.45 -9.14
N ALA A 131 -13.33 3.08 -7.97
CA ALA A 131 -14.64 3.28 -7.34
C ALA A 131 -15.39 4.50 -7.87
N LEU A 132 -14.80 5.29 -8.78
CA LEU A 132 -15.48 6.43 -9.37
C LEU A 132 -16.66 5.95 -10.22
N PRO A 133 -17.82 6.63 -10.14
CA PRO A 133 -18.94 6.31 -11.00
C PRO A 133 -18.59 6.61 -12.46
N ASP A 134 -19.16 5.84 -13.38
CA ASP A 134 -19.12 6.15 -14.79
C ASP A 134 -19.89 7.45 -15.05
N GLU A 135 -19.28 8.38 -15.78
CA GLU A 135 -19.90 9.63 -16.20
C GLU A 135 -20.33 9.53 -17.67
N ASP A 136 -21.56 9.96 -17.98
CA ASP A 136 -22.04 10.09 -19.36
C ASP A 136 -21.27 11.18 -20.13
N GLU A 137 -21.21 11.09 -21.47
CA GLU A 137 -20.45 12.04 -22.32
C GLU A 137 -20.83 13.52 -22.10
N ASP A 138 -22.10 13.80 -21.75
CA ASP A 138 -22.58 15.15 -21.47
C ASP A 138 -22.06 15.67 -20.11
N SER A 139 -21.91 14.78 -19.12
CA SER A 139 -21.39 15.11 -17.79
C SER A 139 -19.89 15.42 -17.83
N VAL A 140 -19.12 14.76 -18.71
CA VAL A 140 -17.68 15.00 -18.87
C VAL A 140 -17.37 16.46 -19.28
N LYS A 141 -18.32 17.13 -19.95
CA LYS A 141 -18.17 18.53 -20.39
C LYS A 141 -18.76 19.54 -19.42
N ASP A 142 -19.56 19.10 -18.45
CA ASP A 142 -20.18 19.97 -17.47
C ASP A 142 -19.13 20.49 -16.47
N PRO A 143 -18.98 21.82 -16.31
CA PRO A 143 -18.03 22.39 -15.36
C PRO A 143 -18.27 21.96 -13.91
N GLU A 144 -19.51 21.69 -13.51
CA GLU A 144 -19.82 21.26 -12.14
C GLU A 144 -19.43 19.80 -11.90
N ALA A 145 -19.74 18.90 -12.83
CA ALA A 145 -19.25 17.51 -12.79
C ALA A 145 -17.72 17.44 -12.74
N GLN A 146 -17.02 18.21 -13.59
CA GLN A 146 -15.55 18.30 -13.56
C GLN A 146 -15.01 18.77 -12.21
N ARG A 147 -15.69 19.73 -11.57
CA ARG A 147 -15.35 20.23 -10.24
C ARG A 147 -15.54 19.14 -9.17
N GLN A 148 -16.62 18.38 -9.23
CA GLN A 148 -16.88 17.29 -8.30
C GLN A 148 -15.85 16.16 -8.47
N LEU A 149 -15.50 15.81 -9.71
CA LEU A 149 -14.45 14.85 -10.00
C LEU A 149 -13.10 15.31 -9.44
N GLN A 150 -12.74 16.59 -9.62
CA GLN A 150 -11.52 17.15 -9.05
C GLN A 150 -11.51 17.03 -7.51
N LEU A 151 -12.62 17.35 -6.83
CA LEU A 151 -12.74 17.19 -5.39
C LEU A 151 -12.54 15.73 -4.94
N ARG A 152 -13.10 14.77 -5.69
CA ARG A 152 -12.92 13.33 -5.40
C ARG A 152 -11.48 12.89 -5.57
N ILE A 153 -10.85 13.26 -6.69
CA ILE A 153 -9.46 12.91 -6.98
C ILE A 153 -8.53 13.49 -5.90
N GLU A 154 -8.71 14.75 -5.54
CA GLU A 154 -7.89 15.40 -4.51
C GLU A 154 -8.10 14.76 -3.13
N GLY A 155 -9.34 14.48 -2.73
CA GLY A 155 -9.65 13.78 -1.47
C GLY A 155 -9.06 12.38 -1.39
N TYR A 156 -9.22 11.59 -2.46
CA TYR A 156 -8.64 10.25 -2.58
C TYR A 156 -7.11 10.29 -2.62
N PHE A 157 -6.52 11.29 -3.24
CA PHE A 157 -5.08 11.48 -3.24
C PHE A 157 -4.55 11.77 -1.83
N LEU A 158 -5.18 12.68 -1.10
CA LEU A 158 -4.78 13.04 0.27
C LEU A 158 -4.90 11.88 1.24
N ILE A 159 -5.99 11.10 1.20
CA ILE A 159 -6.15 9.93 2.07
C ILE A 159 -5.14 8.85 1.70
N SER A 160 -4.86 8.65 0.41
CA SER A 160 -3.86 7.67 -0.04
C SER A 160 -2.44 8.08 0.37
N LEU A 161 -2.11 9.36 0.28
CA LEU A 161 -0.84 9.92 0.74
C LEU A 161 -0.65 9.70 2.25
N ALA A 162 -1.67 10.05 3.04
CA ALA A 162 -1.64 9.90 4.49
C ALA A 162 -1.48 8.41 4.90
N TRP A 163 -2.26 7.50 4.31
CA TRP A 163 -2.27 6.09 4.73
C TRP A 163 -1.18 5.21 4.12
N ALA A 164 -0.60 5.59 2.99
CA ALA A 164 0.51 4.85 2.42
C ALA A 164 1.87 5.42 2.84
N ILE A 165 2.12 6.71 2.58
CA ILE A 165 3.41 7.34 2.91
C ILE A 165 3.49 7.57 4.43
N GLY A 166 2.43 8.13 5.02
CA GLY A 166 2.32 8.36 6.46
C GLY A 166 1.85 7.15 7.29
N GLY A 167 1.40 6.07 6.65
CA GLY A 167 0.91 4.88 7.37
C GLY A 167 2.02 4.12 8.11
N THR A 168 3.24 4.16 7.58
CA THR A 168 4.39 3.41 8.09
C THR A 168 5.17 4.13 9.20
N VAL A 169 4.85 5.40 9.48
CA VAL A 169 5.48 6.17 10.56
C VAL A 169 4.71 6.04 11.87
N ASP A 170 5.40 6.36 12.97
CA ASP A 170 4.80 6.41 14.30
C ASP A 170 3.80 7.57 14.47
N ALA A 171 3.13 7.61 15.63
CA ALA A 171 2.10 8.61 15.91
C ALA A 171 2.63 10.06 15.83
N GLU A 172 3.86 10.30 16.27
CA GLU A 172 4.51 11.61 16.18
C GLU A 172 4.80 11.99 14.71
N GLY A 173 5.30 11.03 13.91
CA GLY A 173 5.50 11.23 12.47
C GLY A 173 4.21 11.55 11.73
N ARG A 174 3.09 10.92 12.10
CA ARG A 174 1.76 11.23 11.54
C ARG A 174 1.35 12.67 11.81
N GLN A 175 1.52 13.14 13.05
CA GLN A 175 1.24 14.52 13.43
C GLN A 175 2.13 15.51 12.67
N LYS A 176 3.42 15.20 12.50
CA LYS A 176 4.36 16.02 11.72
C LYS A 176 3.95 16.13 10.26
N LEU A 177 3.58 15.01 9.62
CA LEU A 177 3.14 15.01 8.22
C LEU A 177 1.86 15.83 8.04
N ASP A 178 0.88 15.67 8.94
CA ASP A 178 -0.37 16.44 8.90
C ASP A 178 -0.12 17.95 9.08
N ALA A 179 0.66 18.33 10.09
CA ALA A 179 1.03 19.72 10.34
C ALA A 179 1.79 20.34 9.16
N TRP A 180 2.73 19.60 8.57
CA TRP A 180 3.48 20.04 7.39
C TRP A 180 2.56 20.22 6.16
N LEU A 181 1.66 19.27 5.90
CA LEU A 181 0.68 19.37 4.80
C LEU A 181 -0.21 20.61 4.97
N ARG A 182 -0.76 20.82 6.16
CA ARG A 182 -1.57 22.01 6.47
C ARG A 182 -0.79 23.30 6.27
N TYR A 183 0.47 23.35 6.69
CA TYR A 183 1.33 24.53 6.53
C TYR A 183 1.66 24.85 5.06
N GLU A 184 2.02 23.84 4.26
CA GLU A 184 2.34 24.07 2.85
C GLU A 184 1.09 24.38 2.01
N LEU A 185 -0.08 23.92 2.45
CA LEU A 185 -1.37 24.20 1.84
C LEU A 185 -2.07 25.45 2.42
N SER A 186 -1.58 26.09 3.49
CA SER A 186 -2.17 27.33 4.02
C SER A 186 -1.75 28.56 3.19
N HIS A 187 -2.63 29.57 3.13
CA HIS A 187 -2.34 30.84 2.45
C HIS A 187 -1.47 31.77 3.29
N ASP A 188 -1.54 31.63 4.62
CA ASP A 188 -0.84 32.50 5.56
C ASP A 188 0.26 31.71 6.28
N LYS A 189 1.52 31.97 5.91
CA LYS A 189 2.70 31.28 6.46
C LYS A 189 3.15 31.97 7.75
N SER A 190 2.36 31.84 8.81
CA SER A 190 2.71 32.33 10.16
C SER A 190 3.99 31.67 10.69
N SER A 191 4.72 32.41 11.54
CA SER A 191 5.95 31.92 12.19
C SER A 191 5.69 30.84 13.24
N ALA A 192 4.47 30.78 13.81
CA ALA A 192 4.06 29.76 14.78
C ALA A 192 3.85 28.39 14.10
N ASP A 193 3.16 28.36 12.97
CA ASP A 193 2.92 27.14 12.18
C ASP A 193 4.24 26.57 11.62
N LYS A 194 5.21 27.46 11.36
CA LYS A 194 6.58 27.12 10.93
C LYS A 194 7.40 26.35 11.97
N LYS A 195 7.09 26.51 13.27
CA LYS A 195 7.69 25.71 14.35
C LYS A 195 6.99 24.37 14.51
N ALA A 196 5.66 24.33 14.36
CA ALA A 196 4.87 23.10 14.43
C ALA A 196 5.18 22.13 13.28
N ALA A 197 5.47 22.64 12.08
CA ALA A 197 5.83 21.86 10.90
C ALA A 197 7.33 21.42 10.84
N GLY A 198 8.05 21.40 11.97
CA GLY A 198 9.40 20.80 12.04
C GLY A 198 10.60 21.74 11.93
N GLY A 199 10.42 23.06 12.04
CA GLY A 199 11.54 24.01 12.13
C GLY A 199 12.02 24.53 10.76
N ALA A 200 12.15 25.86 10.68
CA ALA A 200 12.03 26.65 9.46
C ALA A 200 13.14 26.55 8.39
N ASN A 201 14.14 25.68 8.50
CA ASN A 201 15.24 25.61 7.53
C ASN A 201 15.55 24.22 6.96
N THR A 202 14.90 23.14 7.42
CA THR A 202 15.20 21.77 6.98
C THR A 202 13.97 20.99 6.48
N ALA A 203 12.76 21.52 6.65
CA ALA A 203 11.55 20.90 6.10
C ALA A 203 11.50 21.07 4.56
N PRO A 204 11.17 20.00 3.81
CA PRO A 204 11.05 20.08 2.36
C PRO A 204 9.90 21.00 1.97
N LYS A 205 10.08 21.73 0.86
CA LYS A 205 9.08 22.69 0.34
C LYS A 205 8.44 22.13 -0.91
N MET A 206 7.15 22.40 -1.08
CA MET A 206 6.47 22.08 -2.33
C MET A 206 6.99 22.99 -3.45
N THR A 207 7.42 22.40 -4.57
CA THR A 207 7.98 23.15 -5.72
C THR A 207 6.89 23.93 -6.47
N LYS A 208 5.68 23.37 -6.51
CA LYS A 208 4.46 23.99 -7.02
C LYS A 208 3.35 23.76 -6.01
N ARG A 209 2.55 24.79 -5.72
CA ARG A 209 1.37 24.64 -4.86
C ARG A 209 0.19 24.16 -5.71
N PRO A 210 -0.38 22.98 -5.45
CA PRO A 210 -1.60 22.55 -6.13
C PRO A 210 -2.74 23.45 -5.66
N LYS A 211 -3.58 23.86 -6.61
CA LYS A 211 -4.81 24.61 -6.30
C LYS A 211 -5.88 23.61 -5.88
N LEU A 212 -5.77 23.11 -4.64
CA LEU A 212 -6.76 22.19 -4.10
C LEU A 212 -8.11 22.90 -3.95
N LEU A 213 -9.16 22.24 -4.43
CA LEU A 213 -10.55 22.58 -4.16
C LEU A 213 -11.03 21.94 -2.86
N VAL A 214 -10.47 20.78 -2.50
CA VAL A 214 -10.85 20.07 -1.27
C VAL A 214 -10.30 20.78 -0.04
N ALA A 215 -11.15 21.02 0.95
CA ALA A 215 -10.76 21.58 2.23
C ALA A 215 -10.21 20.48 3.15
N LEU A 216 -9.10 20.78 3.85
CA LEU A 216 -8.59 19.91 4.90
C LEU A 216 -9.54 19.93 6.12
N PRO A 217 -9.60 18.84 6.92
CA PRO A 217 -10.47 18.78 8.09
C PRO A 217 -10.10 19.88 9.11
N GLU A 218 -11.10 20.61 9.62
CA GLU A 218 -10.87 21.65 10.64
C GLU A 218 -10.50 21.04 12.00
N GLN A 219 -11.07 19.88 12.33
CA GLN A 219 -10.86 19.17 13.59
C GLN A 219 -10.10 17.86 13.38
N GLY A 220 -9.17 17.57 14.30
CA GLY A 220 -8.33 16.38 14.23
C GLY A 220 -7.33 16.42 13.07
N THR A 221 -6.68 15.29 12.82
CA THR A 221 -5.73 15.14 11.70
C THR A 221 -6.40 14.50 10.49
N LEU A 222 -5.71 14.45 9.35
CA LEU A 222 -6.11 13.63 8.20
C LEU A 222 -6.29 12.14 8.54
N TYR A 223 -5.68 11.66 9.62
CA TYR A 223 -5.84 10.28 10.07
C TYR A 223 -7.15 10.07 10.83
N ASP A 224 -7.69 11.11 11.46
CA ASP A 224 -8.91 11.04 12.29
C ASP A 224 -10.19 11.30 11.49
N ASN A 225 -10.03 11.55 10.19
CA ASN A 225 -11.12 11.82 9.27
C ASN A 225 -11.03 10.89 8.05
N ALA A 226 -12.20 10.50 7.55
CA ALA A 226 -12.38 9.81 6.28
C ALA A 226 -12.78 10.81 5.20
N PHE A 227 -12.50 10.51 3.94
CA PHE A 227 -13.03 11.29 2.83
C PHE A 227 -14.37 10.70 2.37
N SER A 228 -15.46 11.47 2.47
CA SER A 228 -16.79 11.08 1.99
C SER A 228 -16.95 11.48 0.53
N ALA A 229 -17.04 10.50 -0.37
CA ALA A 229 -17.28 10.74 -1.79
C ALA A 229 -18.68 11.32 -2.08
N ALA A 230 -19.64 11.09 -1.17
CA ALA A 230 -21.00 11.62 -1.27
C ALA A 230 -21.05 13.11 -0.89
N GLU A 231 -20.34 13.50 0.17
CA GLU A 231 -20.32 14.89 0.65
C GLU A 231 -19.14 15.71 0.11
N LEU A 232 -18.21 15.08 -0.61
CA LEU A 232 -17.01 15.68 -1.21
C LEU A 232 -16.13 16.41 -0.18
N LYS A 233 -16.13 15.95 1.07
CA LYS A 233 -15.38 16.54 2.18
C LYS A 233 -14.88 15.48 3.15
N PHE A 234 -13.95 15.88 4.00
CA PHE A 234 -13.53 15.07 5.12
C PHE A 234 -14.56 15.08 6.25
N VAL A 235 -14.88 13.91 6.75
CA VAL A 235 -15.83 13.67 7.85
C VAL A 235 -15.16 12.79 8.91
N GLY A 236 -15.53 12.95 10.19
CA GLY A 236 -14.97 12.14 11.26
C GLY A 236 -15.38 10.67 11.11
N TRP A 237 -14.50 9.72 11.44
CA TRP A 237 -14.78 8.28 11.25
C TRP A 237 -16.09 7.81 11.90
N LEU A 238 -16.45 8.35 13.06
CA LEU A 238 -17.69 7.98 13.77
C LEU A 238 -18.96 8.34 13.00
N SER A 239 -18.91 9.34 12.11
CA SER A 239 -20.07 9.72 11.31
C SER A 239 -20.40 8.73 10.19
N LEU A 240 -19.48 7.81 9.88
CA LEU A 240 -19.67 6.80 8.84
C LEU A 240 -20.40 5.55 9.32
N VAL A 241 -20.69 5.42 10.60
CA VAL A 241 -21.29 4.22 11.19
C VAL A 241 -22.60 4.56 11.88
N GLU A 242 -23.62 3.76 11.57
CA GLU A 242 -24.86 3.75 12.32
C GLU A 242 -24.65 2.90 13.58
N GLU A 243 -24.92 3.47 14.76
CA GLU A 243 -24.87 2.72 16.02
C GLU A 243 -25.92 1.60 16.00
N THR A 244 -25.48 0.38 15.78
CA THR A 244 -26.30 -0.83 15.83
C THR A 244 -26.12 -1.50 17.19
N ALA A 245 -27.23 -1.80 17.85
CA ALA A 245 -27.20 -2.56 19.09
C ALA A 245 -26.70 -4.00 18.80
N PRO A 246 -25.88 -4.60 19.68
CA PRO A 246 -25.52 -6.00 19.54
C PRO A 246 -26.77 -6.89 19.51
N GLU A 247 -26.77 -7.93 18.69
CA GLU A 247 -27.87 -8.91 18.67
C GLU A 247 -27.94 -9.65 20.02
N ASP A 248 -29.15 -9.95 20.49
CA ASP A 248 -29.40 -10.50 21.84
C ASP A 248 -28.75 -11.89 22.07
N ASP A 249 -28.40 -12.60 21.00
CA ASP A 249 -27.77 -13.93 21.01
C ASP A 249 -26.25 -13.90 20.87
N MET A 250 -25.63 -12.73 20.67
CA MET A 250 -24.18 -12.60 20.56
C MET A 250 -23.48 -12.93 21.87
N GLN A 251 -22.42 -13.74 21.79
CA GLN A 251 -21.56 -14.00 22.95
C GLN A 251 -20.73 -12.75 23.28
N PHE A 252 -20.52 -12.48 24.57
CA PHE A 252 -19.84 -11.26 25.01
C PHE A 252 -18.44 -11.06 24.39
N HIS A 253 -17.71 -12.15 24.11
CA HIS A 253 -16.37 -12.06 23.49
C HIS A 253 -16.40 -11.70 22.00
N GLU A 254 -17.57 -11.74 21.38
CA GLU A 254 -17.79 -11.44 19.96
C GLU A 254 -18.26 -10.00 19.71
N ILE A 255 -18.62 -9.29 20.78
CA ILE A 255 -19.07 -7.90 20.73
C ILE A 255 -17.85 -7.01 20.53
N ILE A 256 -17.82 -6.30 19.41
CA ILE A 256 -16.79 -5.29 19.12
C ILE A 256 -17.46 -3.93 19.18
N VAL A 257 -17.01 -3.11 20.12
CA VAL A 257 -17.49 -1.73 20.23
C VAL A 257 -16.87 -0.91 19.10
N PRO A 258 -17.68 -0.22 18.28
CA PRO A 258 -17.16 0.63 17.23
C PRO A 258 -16.41 1.82 17.86
N THR A 259 -15.14 1.95 17.49
CA THR A 259 -14.26 3.05 17.85
C THR A 259 -13.68 3.66 16.59
N VAL A 260 -13.10 4.86 16.68
CA VAL A 260 -12.42 5.50 15.55
C VAL A 260 -11.40 4.56 14.89
N ASP A 261 -10.65 3.78 15.67
CA ASP A 261 -9.65 2.86 15.15
C ASP A 261 -10.26 1.64 14.46
N THR A 262 -11.29 1.02 15.05
CA THR A 262 -11.92 -0.15 14.43
C THR A 262 -12.57 0.22 13.10
N ILE A 263 -13.27 1.36 13.03
CA ILE A 263 -13.91 1.84 11.80
C ILE A 263 -12.87 2.15 10.73
N ARG A 264 -11.86 2.94 11.08
CA ARG A 264 -10.76 3.37 10.20
C ARG A 264 -10.03 2.18 9.59
N TYR A 265 -9.60 1.23 10.42
CA TYR A 265 -8.85 0.08 9.94
C TYR A 265 -9.75 -0.92 9.20
N SER A 266 -11.02 -1.08 9.58
CA SER A 266 -11.96 -1.90 8.84
C SER A 266 -12.24 -1.34 7.45
N PHE A 267 -12.39 -0.01 7.34
CA PHE A 267 -12.55 0.68 6.06
C PHE A 267 -11.34 0.43 5.14
N LEU A 268 -10.12 0.65 5.63
CA LEU A 268 -8.90 0.42 4.84
C LEU A 268 -8.72 -1.06 4.46
N LEU A 269 -9.02 -1.98 5.38
CA LEU A 269 -8.93 -3.41 5.13
C LEU A 269 -9.93 -3.84 4.05
N THR A 270 -11.18 -3.41 4.17
CA THR A 270 -12.24 -3.70 3.19
C THR A 270 -11.90 -3.14 1.82
N HIS A 271 -11.43 -1.89 1.76
CA HIS A 271 -10.96 -1.26 0.52
C HIS A 271 -9.84 -2.06 -0.14
N CYS A 272 -8.79 -2.39 0.62
CA CYS A 272 -7.69 -3.18 0.11
C CYS A 272 -8.14 -4.55 -0.40
N ILE A 273 -9.06 -5.23 0.29
CA ILE A 273 -9.55 -6.56 -0.13
C ILE A 273 -10.41 -6.47 -1.39
N ASN A 274 -11.30 -5.49 -1.48
CA ASN A 274 -12.16 -5.28 -2.66
C ASN A 274 -11.35 -5.05 -3.93
N TYR A 275 -10.21 -4.39 -3.81
CA TYR A 275 -9.29 -4.09 -4.92
C TYR A 275 -8.06 -5.01 -4.98
N GLN A 276 -8.07 -6.14 -4.26
CA GLN A 276 -7.00 -7.15 -4.26
C GLN A 276 -5.60 -6.59 -3.94
N LEU A 277 -5.55 -5.59 -3.06
CA LEU A 277 -4.33 -4.94 -2.60
C LEU A 277 -3.80 -5.66 -1.35
N PRO A 278 -2.57 -6.21 -1.38
CA PRO A 278 -1.97 -6.80 -0.19
C PRO A 278 -1.73 -5.75 0.90
N LEU A 279 -2.13 -6.06 2.14
CA LEU A 279 -1.99 -5.19 3.30
C LEU A 279 -1.26 -5.93 4.43
N LEU A 280 -0.43 -5.20 5.19
CA LEU A 280 0.16 -5.67 6.43
C LEU A 280 -0.27 -4.75 7.58
N LEU A 281 -1.00 -5.29 8.56
CA LEU A 281 -1.36 -4.57 9.78
C LEU A 281 -0.37 -4.90 10.91
N ILE A 282 0.31 -3.88 11.44
CA ILE A 282 1.31 -4.02 12.50
C ILE A 282 0.85 -3.34 13.79
N GLY A 283 1.35 -3.82 14.93
CA GLY A 283 1.17 -3.16 16.22
C GLY A 283 1.46 -4.08 17.41
N PRO A 284 1.49 -3.52 18.64
CA PRO A 284 1.81 -4.26 19.86
C PRO A 284 0.88 -5.44 20.13
N THR A 285 1.29 -6.45 20.88
CA THR A 285 0.40 -7.55 21.26
C THR A 285 -0.77 -7.06 22.13
N GLY A 286 -1.93 -7.73 22.03
CA GLY A 286 -3.10 -7.38 22.85
C GLY A 286 -3.94 -6.19 22.37
N THR A 287 -3.59 -5.52 21.26
CA THR A 287 -4.33 -4.34 20.76
C THR A 287 -5.52 -4.65 19.86
N GLY A 288 -6.14 -5.84 19.98
CA GLY A 288 -7.34 -6.20 19.21
C GLY A 288 -7.17 -6.44 17.70
N LYS A 289 -5.96 -6.30 17.13
CA LYS A 289 -5.71 -6.46 15.67
C LYS A 289 -6.31 -7.72 15.05
N SER A 290 -6.07 -8.90 15.66
CA SER A 290 -6.57 -10.17 15.13
C SER A 290 -8.09 -10.30 15.23
N ILE A 291 -8.69 -9.66 16.24
CA ILE A 291 -10.15 -9.63 16.42
C ILE A 291 -10.76 -8.74 15.34
N LEU A 292 -10.22 -7.54 15.15
CA LEU A 292 -10.62 -6.61 14.09
C LEU A 292 -10.54 -7.26 12.70
N VAL A 293 -9.40 -7.86 12.34
CA VAL A 293 -9.23 -8.50 11.02
C VAL A 293 -10.24 -9.65 10.85
N ARG A 294 -10.44 -10.48 11.88
CA ARG A 294 -11.41 -11.57 11.81
C ARG A 294 -12.83 -11.06 11.62
N ASP A 295 -13.21 -10.03 12.36
CA ASP A 295 -14.53 -9.41 12.28
C ASP A 295 -14.81 -8.84 10.88
N THR A 296 -13.91 -8.00 10.36
CA THR A 296 -14.05 -7.45 9.01
C THR A 296 -14.17 -8.56 7.96
N LEU A 297 -13.34 -9.60 8.06
CA LEU A 297 -13.32 -10.69 7.08
C LEU A 297 -14.54 -11.61 7.13
N THR A 298 -15.22 -11.72 8.29
CA THR A 298 -16.31 -12.67 8.49
C THR A 298 -17.70 -12.02 8.49
N ARG A 299 -17.80 -10.78 8.98
CA ARG A 299 -19.08 -10.06 9.11
C ARG A 299 -19.31 -9.00 8.03
N GLN A 300 -18.24 -8.37 7.55
CA GLN A 300 -18.36 -7.21 6.65
C GLN A 300 -18.11 -7.54 5.18
N LEU A 301 -17.49 -8.70 4.90
CA LEU A 301 -17.29 -9.18 3.54
C LEU A 301 -18.33 -10.21 3.13
N ASP A 302 -18.64 -10.21 1.84
CA ASP A 302 -19.54 -11.17 1.22
C ASP A 302 -18.93 -12.58 1.24
N GLY A 303 -19.55 -13.47 2.03
CA GLY A 303 -19.11 -14.86 2.19
C GLY A 303 -19.26 -15.72 0.93
N ASP A 304 -20.10 -15.32 -0.03
CA ASP A 304 -20.24 -16.02 -1.31
C ASP A 304 -19.09 -15.67 -2.26
N ARG A 305 -18.50 -14.48 -2.10
CA ARG A 305 -17.38 -14.00 -2.92
C ARG A 305 -16.01 -14.31 -2.31
N TYR A 306 -15.91 -14.32 -0.99
CA TYR A 306 -14.63 -14.41 -0.28
C TYR A 306 -14.53 -15.64 0.62
N LEU A 307 -13.50 -16.46 0.38
CA LEU A 307 -13.10 -17.53 1.29
C LEU A 307 -11.94 -17.07 2.17
N THR A 308 -12.16 -17.03 3.48
CA THR A 308 -11.12 -16.64 4.45
C THR A 308 -10.39 -17.85 5.02
N VAL A 309 -9.05 -17.81 4.98
CA VAL A 309 -8.18 -18.83 5.60
C VAL A 309 -7.32 -18.17 6.68
N PHE A 310 -7.51 -18.57 7.93
CA PHE A 310 -6.72 -18.08 9.05
C PHE A 310 -5.48 -18.96 9.25
N LEU A 311 -4.30 -18.36 9.11
CA LEU A 311 -3.01 -19.00 9.35
C LEU A 311 -2.33 -18.36 10.57
N GLN A 312 -1.82 -19.18 11.47
CA GLN A 312 -1.04 -18.73 12.62
C GLN A 312 0.40 -19.27 12.50
N PHE A 313 1.36 -18.35 12.46
CA PHE A 313 2.77 -18.70 12.42
C PHE A 313 3.34 -18.80 13.83
N SER A 314 4.12 -19.84 14.05
CA SER A 314 4.94 -20.07 15.24
C SER A 314 6.40 -20.35 14.81
N PRO A 315 7.37 -20.34 15.73
CA PRO A 315 8.75 -20.70 15.39
C PRO A 315 8.94 -22.11 14.79
N GLN A 316 7.94 -22.99 14.93
CA GLN A 316 7.97 -24.35 14.39
C GLN A 316 7.22 -24.50 13.07
N THR A 317 6.54 -23.45 12.60
CA THR A 317 5.76 -23.51 11.37
C THR A 317 6.69 -23.63 10.16
N THR A 318 6.55 -24.72 9.41
CA THR A 318 7.36 -24.98 8.21
C THR A 318 6.66 -24.51 6.94
N ALA A 319 7.43 -24.33 5.85
CA ALA A 319 6.88 -23.99 4.54
C ALA A 319 5.86 -25.04 4.05
N ASN A 320 6.15 -26.33 4.26
CA ASN A 320 5.25 -27.43 3.87
C ASN A 320 3.93 -27.39 4.64
N GLN A 321 3.95 -27.15 5.96
CA GLN A 321 2.73 -27.00 6.75
C GLN A 321 1.87 -25.82 6.28
N THR A 322 2.53 -24.71 5.91
CA THR A 322 1.83 -23.52 5.40
C THR A 322 1.15 -23.84 4.07
N GLN A 323 1.87 -24.49 3.16
CA GLN A 323 1.34 -24.93 1.87
C GLN A 323 0.17 -25.91 2.04
N GLU A 324 0.32 -26.94 2.88
CA GLU A 324 -0.73 -27.91 3.15
C GLU A 324 -2.01 -27.26 3.69
N THR A 325 -1.86 -26.25 4.56
CA THR A 325 -3.02 -25.55 5.13
C THR A 325 -3.76 -24.71 4.09
N ILE A 326 -3.04 -24.11 3.14
CA ILE A 326 -3.63 -23.37 2.02
C ILE A 326 -4.29 -24.35 1.05
N ASP A 327 -3.57 -25.38 0.60
CA ASP A 327 -4.04 -26.37 -0.36
C ASP A 327 -5.28 -27.13 0.14
N MET A 328 -5.40 -27.38 1.45
CA MET A 328 -6.57 -28.03 2.06
C MET A 328 -7.88 -27.25 1.85
N ARG A 329 -7.79 -25.93 1.62
CA ARG A 329 -8.94 -25.04 1.43
C ARG A 329 -9.25 -24.77 -0.04
N LEU A 330 -8.42 -25.25 -0.96
CA LEU A 330 -8.56 -25.05 -2.40
C LEU A 330 -8.97 -26.35 -3.08
N GLU A 331 -9.74 -26.25 -4.17
CA GLU A 331 -10.04 -27.43 -4.97
C GLU A 331 -8.95 -27.65 -6.01
N LYS A 332 -8.51 -28.90 -6.14
CA LYS A 332 -7.51 -29.26 -7.15
C LYS A 332 -8.17 -29.34 -8.52
N ARG A 333 -8.11 -28.24 -9.28
CA ARG A 333 -8.68 -28.19 -10.63
C ARG A 333 -7.87 -29.03 -11.62
N ARG A 334 -6.52 -28.96 -11.56
CA ARG A 334 -5.58 -29.70 -12.43
C ARG A 334 -4.26 -29.97 -11.69
N LYS A 335 -3.34 -30.77 -12.27
CA LYS A 335 -2.00 -30.98 -11.68
C LYS A 335 -1.26 -29.64 -11.56
N GLY A 336 -1.04 -29.18 -10.33
CA GLY A 336 -0.35 -27.91 -10.03
C GLY A 336 -1.23 -26.66 -10.12
N VAL A 337 -2.54 -26.80 -10.32
CA VAL A 337 -3.49 -25.67 -10.34
C VAL A 337 -4.58 -25.91 -9.32
N TYR A 338 -4.57 -25.08 -8.28
CA TYR A 338 -5.55 -25.05 -7.20
C TYR A 338 -6.41 -23.79 -7.36
N GLY A 339 -7.70 -23.86 -7.05
CA GLY A 339 -8.59 -22.71 -7.10
C GLY A 339 -10.00 -23.03 -6.69
#